data_AF-A0A5E4AK65-F1
#
_entry.id   AF-A0A5E4AK65-F1
#
_cell.length_a   1.000
_cell.length_b   1.000
_cell.length_c   1.000
_cell.angle_alpha   90.00
_cell.angle_beta   90.00
_cell.angle_gamma   90.00
#
_symmetry.space_group_name_H-M   'P 1'
#
loop_
_entity.id
_entity.type
_entity.pdbx_description
1 polymer ?
#
loop_
_entity_poly.entity_id
_entity_poly.type
_entity_poly.pdbx_seq_one_letter_code
_entity_poly.pdbx_strand_id
1 'polypeptide(L)'
;MLSPILTPSRWIKFEEKVEEGGERWSKPHVSTLSLHSLFELRTCLQTGTVLLDLESGSLPQIIDDVIEKQIEDGLLRPELRERVSYVLLRKHRHQTKKPIHRSLVDIGKSVSSTSNRSPARSPAAGSSLHRSTEDLRMRQSTNYGHLRECVLYHSVTASF
;
A
#
# COMPACT_ATOMS: atom_id res chain seq x y z
N MET A 1 11.32 4.53 -21.42
CA MET A 1 10.01 4.76 -20.77
C MET A 1 10.26 5.51 -19.48
N LEU A 2 9.55 6.61 -19.21
CA LEU A 2 9.65 7.33 -17.94
C LEU A 2 8.95 6.51 -16.83
N SER A 3 9.54 6.39 -15.65
CA SER A 3 8.99 5.64 -14.51
C SER A 3 7.70 6.28 -13.95
N PRO A 4 6.70 5.51 -13.49
CA PRO A 4 5.47 6.07 -12.90
C PRO A 4 5.74 6.88 -11.64
N ILE A 5 4.84 7.81 -11.30
CA ILE A 5 4.91 8.59 -10.06
C ILE A 5 4.49 7.66 -8.91
N LEU A 6 5.44 7.37 -8.01
CA LEU A 6 5.19 6.55 -6.82
C LEU A 6 4.69 7.42 -5.68
N THR A 7 3.78 6.90 -4.85
CA THR A 7 3.45 7.53 -3.56
C THR A 7 4.52 7.21 -2.53
N PRO A 8 5.37 8.17 -2.11
CA PRO A 8 6.52 7.87 -1.25
C PRO A 8 6.15 7.75 0.23
N SER A 9 5.04 8.38 0.66
CA SER A 9 4.64 8.49 2.06
C SER A 9 3.12 8.54 2.20
N ARG A 10 2.62 8.25 3.41
CA ARG A 10 1.21 8.41 3.79
C ARG A 10 1.07 8.85 5.25
N TRP A 11 -0.03 9.52 5.56
CA TRP A 11 -0.34 10.00 6.92
C TRP A 11 -1.73 9.55 7.37
N ILE A 12 -1.79 8.78 8.46
CA ILE A 12 -3.02 8.45 9.19
C ILE A 12 -2.71 8.56 10.68
N LYS A 13 -2.85 9.77 11.24
CA LYS A 13 -2.32 10.20 12.56
C LYS A 13 -0.79 10.15 12.67
N PHE A 14 -0.16 9.10 12.15
CA PHE A 14 1.28 8.89 12.06
C PHE A 14 1.73 8.81 10.60
N GLU A 15 3.00 9.12 10.36
CA GLU A 15 3.66 9.01 9.08
C GLU A 15 4.20 7.61 8.84
N GLU A 16 4.05 7.12 7.62
CA GLU A 16 4.72 5.93 7.10
C GLU A 16 5.32 6.25 5.73
N LYS A 17 6.55 5.78 5.49
CA LYS A 17 7.28 5.95 4.23
C LYS A 17 7.42 4.62 3.51
N VAL A 18 7.51 4.64 2.19
CA VAL A 18 7.88 3.46 1.39
C VAL A 18 9.37 3.20 1.58
N GLU A 19 9.72 1.96 1.94
CA GLU A 19 11.11 1.53 2.10
C GLU A 19 11.80 1.34 0.75
N GLU A 20 13.13 1.32 0.77
CA GLU A 20 13.93 1.02 -0.42
C GLU A 20 13.49 -0.32 -1.02
N GLY A 21 13.30 -0.36 -2.35
CA GLY A 21 12.74 -1.50 -3.06
C GLY A 21 11.22 -1.46 -3.26
N GLY A 22 10.50 -0.56 -2.60
CA GLY A 22 9.09 -0.28 -2.93
C GLY A 22 8.13 -1.42 -2.62
N GLU A 23 8.44 -2.27 -1.63
CA GLU A 23 7.59 -3.41 -1.28
C GLU A 23 6.91 -3.26 0.09
N ARG A 24 7.47 -2.40 0.96
CA ARG A 24 7.08 -2.31 2.37
C ARG A 24 6.90 -0.86 2.83
N TRP A 25 5.94 -0.66 3.71
CA TRP A 25 5.77 0.59 4.47
C TRP A 25 6.60 0.51 5.75
N SER A 26 7.21 1.64 6.14
CA SER A 26 7.93 1.78 7.40
C SER A 26 6.98 1.65 8.61
N LYS A 27 7.56 1.55 9.82
CA LYS A 27 6.77 1.64 11.06
C LYS A 27 6.13 3.04 11.16
N PRO A 28 4.87 3.15 11.64
CA PRO A 28 4.26 4.45 11.91
C PRO A 28 5.09 5.24 12.93
N HIS A 29 5.31 6.53 12.65
CA HIS A 29 6.06 7.45 13.51
C HIS A 29 5.46 8.85 13.49
N VAL A 30 5.82 9.68 14.47
CA VAL A 30 5.46 11.10 14.48
C VAL A 30 6.40 11.84 13.51
N SER A 31 5.83 12.61 12.59
CA SER A 31 6.60 13.40 11.64
C SER A 31 7.46 14.45 12.32
N THR A 32 8.67 14.61 11.80
CA THR A 32 9.51 15.79 12.07
C THR A 32 9.72 16.54 10.75
N LEU A 33 9.41 17.83 10.76
CA LEU A 33 9.59 18.71 9.61
C LEU A 33 10.81 19.59 9.84
N SER A 34 11.53 19.91 8.76
CA SER A 34 12.60 20.89 8.86
C SER A 34 11.99 22.30 8.98
N LEU A 35 12.68 23.19 9.69
CA LEU A 35 12.23 24.59 9.78
C LEU A 35 12.22 25.26 8.40
N HIS A 36 13.16 24.89 7.54
CA HIS A 36 13.26 25.42 6.18
C HIS A 36 12.01 25.10 5.36
N SER A 37 11.53 23.86 5.37
CA SER A 37 10.34 23.48 4.60
C SER A 37 9.07 24.17 5.10
N LEU A 38 9.00 24.53 6.39
CA LEU A 38 7.90 25.33 6.93
C LEU A 38 7.91 26.77 6.40
N PHE A 39 9.08 27.38 6.22
CA PHE A 39 9.17 28.71 5.62
C PHE A 39 8.87 28.71 4.12
N GLU A 40 9.30 27.67 3.41
CA GLU A 40 8.93 27.48 2.00
C GLU A 40 7.42 27.30 1.88
N LEU A 41 6.80 26.43 2.71
CA LEU A 41 5.35 26.24 2.73
C LEU A 41 4.60 27.55 3.00
N ARG A 42 5.05 28.34 3.99
CA ARG A 42 4.46 29.67 4.25
C ARG A 42 4.51 30.54 3.01
N THR A 43 5.64 30.57 2.32
CA THR A 43 5.81 31.36 1.09
C THR A 43 4.86 30.87 0.01
N CYS A 44 4.79 29.55 -0.23
CA CYS A 44 3.88 28.94 -1.19
C CYS A 44 2.41 29.26 -0.91
N LEU A 45 1.98 29.31 0.36
CA LEU A 45 0.61 29.69 0.71
C LEU A 45 0.34 31.19 0.56
N GLN A 46 1.36 32.03 0.70
CA GLN A 46 1.22 33.48 0.58
C GLN A 46 1.15 33.96 -0.88
N THR A 47 1.90 33.31 -1.77
CA THR A 47 2.05 33.75 -3.17
C THR A 47 1.55 32.74 -4.20
N GLY A 48 1.22 31.52 -3.76
CA GLY A 48 0.75 30.47 -4.66
C GLY A 48 -0.73 30.61 -5.00
N THR A 49 -1.15 29.89 -6.04
CA THR A 49 -2.54 29.80 -6.45
C THR A 49 -3.35 29.00 -5.44
N VAL A 50 -4.44 29.57 -4.95
CA VAL A 50 -5.40 28.91 -4.06
C VAL A 50 -6.79 28.95 -4.69
N LEU A 51 -7.32 27.77 -5.03
CA LEU A 51 -8.67 27.60 -5.56
C LEU A 51 -9.49 26.79 -4.56
N LEU A 52 -10.56 27.38 -4.03
CA LEU A 52 -11.49 26.75 -3.10
C LEU A 52 -12.82 26.52 -3.80
N ASP A 53 -13.56 25.50 -3.37
CA ASP A 53 -14.91 25.19 -3.85
C ASP A 53 -14.98 25.00 -5.38
N LEU A 54 -13.96 24.37 -5.98
CA LEU A 54 -13.96 24.00 -7.39
C LEU A 54 -15.12 23.04 -7.71
N GLU A 55 -15.84 23.32 -8.79
CA GLU A 55 -16.91 22.46 -9.30
C GLU A 55 -16.37 21.22 -10.04
N SER A 56 -15.10 21.24 -10.43
CA SER A 56 -14.42 20.17 -11.16
C SER A 56 -14.33 18.86 -10.38
N GLY A 57 -14.95 17.81 -10.93
CA GLY A 57 -15.05 16.49 -10.28
C GLY A 57 -13.98 15.48 -10.69
N SER A 58 -13.10 15.82 -11.64
CA SER A 58 -12.08 14.91 -12.15
C SER A 58 -10.69 15.53 -12.15
N LEU A 59 -9.65 14.71 -11.97
CA LEU A 59 -8.26 15.16 -11.95
C LEU A 59 -7.86 15.97 -13.20
N PRO A 60 -8.23 15.57 -14.45
CA PRO A 60 -7.93 16.38 -15.62
C PRO A 60 -8.55 17.77 -15.58
N GLN A 61 -9.83 17.87 -15.20
CA GLN A 61 -10.52 19.16 -15.09
C GLN A 61 -9.87 20.05 -14.03
N ILE A 62 -9.56 19.51 -12.85
CA ILE A 62 -8.87 20.24 -11.79
C ILE A 62 -7.49 20.75 -12.26
N ILE A 63 -6.73 19.92 -12.98
CA ILE A 63 -5.43 20.32 -13.54
C ILE A 63 -5.59 21.46 -14.55
N ASP A 64 -6.60 21.38 -15.43
CA ASP A 64 -6.86 22.43 -16.41
C ASP A 64 -7.25 23.75 -15.73
N ASP A 65 -8.13 23.73 -14.73
CA ASP A 65 -8.53 24.93 -13.97
C ASP A 65 -7.33 25.59 -13.26
N VAL A 66 -6.48 24.78 -12.62
CA VAL A 66 -5.27 25.28 -11.94
C VAL A 66 -4.28 25.88 -12.93
N ILE A 67 -4.06 25.24 -14.09
CA ILE A 67 -3.14 25.75 -15.10
C ILE A 67 -3.66 27.05 -15.71
N GLU A 68 -4.95 27.11 -16.03
CA GLU A 68 -5.57 28.33 -16.57
C GLU A 68 -5.39 29.47 -15.58
N LYS A 69 -5.70 29.23 -14.29
CA LYS A 69 -5.52 30.24 -13.25
C LYS A 69 -4.07 30.70 -13.10
N GLN A 70 -3.11 29.78 -13.14
CA GLN A 70 -1.69 30.13 -13.07
C GLN A 70 -1.20 30.93 -14.27
N ILE A 71 -1.78 30.71 -15.46
CA ILE A 71 -1.48 31.51 -16.66
C ILE A 71 -2.07 32.91 -16.52
N GLU A 72 -3.33 33.03 -16.08
CA GLU A 72 -4.00 34.31 -15.82
C GLU A 72 -3.23 35.17 -14.81
N ASP A 73 -2.74 34.55 -13.73
CA ASP A 73 -1.96 35.21 -12.68
C ASP A 73 -0.50 35.48 -13.09
N GLY A 74 -0.09 35.06 -14.29
CA GLY A 74 1.26 35.23 -14.82
C GLY A 74 2.33 34.36 -14.15
N LEU A 75 1.92 33.36 -13.35
CA LEU A 75 2.80 32.42 -12.65
C LEU A 75 3.32 31.32 -13.56
N LEU A 76 2.56 31.00 -14.61
CA LEU A 76 2.92 30.00 -15.61
C LEU A 76 2.84 30.60 -17.01
N ARG A 77 3.84 30.29 -17.85
CA ARG A 77 3.80 30.69 -19.26
C ARG A 77 2.88 29.75 -20.05
N PRO A 78 2.04 30.26 -20.97
CA PRO A 78 1.10 29.44 -21.74
C PRO A 78 1.76 28.26 -22.47
N GLU A 79 2.99 28.41 -22.94
CA GLU A 79 3.70 27.37 -23.70
C GLU A 79 4.08 26.16 -22.84
N LEU A 80 4.03 26.29 -21.51
CA LEU A 80 4.32 25.19 -20.59
C LEU A 80 3.08 24.34 -20.25
N ARG A 81 1.87 24.78 -20.62
CA ARG A 81 0.60 24.10 -20.33
C ARG A 81 0.68 22.61 -20.64
N GLU A 82 0.96 22.25 -21.89
CA GLU A 82 0.97 20.85 -22.32
C GLU A 82 1.99 20.00 -21.54
N ARG A 83 3.16 20.56 -21.23
CA ARG A 83 4.21 19.87 -20.48
C ARG A 83 3.79 19.63 -19.04
N VAL A 84 3.17 20.62 -18.40
CA VAL A 84 2.68 20.51 -17.03
C VAL A 84 1.51 19.53 -16.96
N SER A 85 0.51 19.67 -17.84
CA SER A 85 -0.60 18.72 -17.94
C SER A 85 -0.11 17.29 -18.14
N TYR A 86 0.84 17.07 -19.05
CA TYR A 86 1.42 15.75 -19.30
C TYR A 86 2.06 15.14 -18.05
N VAL A 87 2.81 15.92 -17.28
CA VAL A 87 3.48 15.45 -16.06
C VAL A 87 2.47 15.14 -14.95
N LEU A 88 1.46 15.99 -14.75
CA LEU A 88 0.46 15.83 -13.70
C LEU A 88 -0.52 14.68 -13.98
N LEU A 89 -0.80 14.40 -15.25
CA LEU A 89 -1.69 13.30 -15.69
C LEU A 89 -0.99 11.95 -15.80
N ARG A 90 0.29 11.84 -15.38
CA ARG A 90 0.97 10.56 -15.40
C ARG A 90 0.30 9.55 -14.47
N LYS A 91 0.34 8.28 -14.87
CA LYS A 91 -0.19 7.18 -14.06
C LYS A 91 0.51 7.13 -12.71
N HIS A 92 -0.27 7.30 -11.64
CA HIS A 92 0.16 7.15 -10.26
C HIS A 92 0.21 5.68 -9.88
N ARG A 93 1.28 5.26 -9.21
CA ARG A 93 1.44 3.91 -8.70
C ARG A 93 1.49 3.95 -7.19
N HIS A 94 0.52 3.28 -6.58
CA HIS A 94 0.38 3.22 -5.13
C HIS A 94 1.03 1.95 -4.57
N GLN A 95 1.58 2.05 -3.36
CA GLN A 95 2.11 0.88 -2.66
C GLN A 95 0.98 0.06 -2.06
N THR A 96 0.56 -0.97 -2.79
CA THR A 96 -0.43 -1.94 -2.32
C THR A 96 0.24 -2.98 -1.43
N LYS A 97 -0.24 -3.13 -0.18
CA LYS A 97 0.17 -4.25 0.66
C LYS A 97 -0.30 -5.55 -0.02
N LYS A 98 0.60 -6.37 -0.57
CA LYS A 98 0.23 -7.73 -0.97
C LYS A 98 -0.17 -8.49 0.31
N PRO A 99 -1.32 -9.18 0.35
CA PRO A 99 -1.65 -10.01 1.50
C PRO A 99 -0.57 -11.08 1.65
N ILE A 100 -0.04 -11.20 2.86
CA ILE A 100 1.06 -12.09 3.27
C ILE A 100 0.80 -13.56 2.86
N HIS A 101 -0.47 -13.92 2.63
CA HIS A 101 -0.90 -15.27 2.30
C HIS A 101 -0.47 -15.79 0.90
N ARG A 102 0.01 -14.93 -0.02
CA ARG A 102 0.58 -15.43 -1.29
C ARG A 102 2.01 -15.97 -1.18
N SER A 103 2.71 -15.73 -0.08
CA SER A 103 4.07 -16.25 0.13
C SER A 103 4.08 -17.71 0.62
N LEU A 104 3.03 -18.17 1.31
CA LEU A 104 2.97 -19.54 1.84
C LEU A 104 2.76 -20.60 0.74
N VAL A 105 2.09 -20.25 -0.35
CA VAL A 105 1.82 -21.19 -1.45
C VAL A 105 3.07 -21.55 -2.27
N ASP A 106 4.13 -20.74 -2.19
CA ASP A 106 5.42 -21.05 -2.81
C ASP A 106 6.35 -21.86 -1.89
N ILE A 107 6.14 -21.81 -0.55
CA ILE A 107 6.86 -22.65 0.41
C ILE A 107 6.42 -24.12 0.30
N GLY A 108 5.17 -24.39 -0.08
CA GLY A 108 4.66 -25.75 -0.24
C GLY A 108 5.26 -26.53 -1.41
N LYS A 109 5.95 -25.89 -2.36
CA LYS A 109 6.54 -26.56 -3.54
C LYS A 109 8.01 -26.96 -3.36
N SER A 110 8.73 -26.39 -2.40
CA SER A 110 10.16 -26.68 -2.20
C SER A 110 10.42 -27.89 -1.29
N VAL A 111 9.41 -28.42 -0.62
CA VAL A 111 9.56 -29.54 0.34
C VAL A 111 9.18 -30.92 -0.21
N SER A 112 8.79 -31.05 -1.49
CA SER A 112 8.33 -32.32 -2.07
C SER A 112 9.17 -32.88 -3.23
N SER A 113 10.40 -32.43 -3.45
CA SER A 113 11.29 -33.00 -4.48
C SER A 113 12.55 -33.62 -3.91
N THR A 114 12.41 -34.52 -2.92
CA THR A 114 13.49 -35.42 -2.52
C THR A 114 12.93 -36.78 -2.14
N SER A 115 12.76 -37.67 -3.13
CA SER A 115 12.99 -39.09 -2.88
C SER A 115 13.29 -39.84 -4.18
N ASN A 116 14.56 -40.24 -4.23
CA ASN A 116 15.20 -41.32 -4.98
C ASN A 116 14.36 -42.29 -5.82
N ARG A 117 14.93 -42.57 -7.00
CA ARG A 117 14.84 -43.83 -7.74
C ARG A 117 14.92 -45.05 -6.83
N SER A 118 14.07 -46.06 -7.08
CA SER A 118 14.41 -47.50 -7.08
C SER A 118 13.19 -48.35 -7.47
N PRO A 119 13.35 -49.41 -8.30
CA PRO A 119 12.41 -50.53 -8.32
C PRO A 119 13.00 -51.82 -7.72
N ALA A 120 12.11 -52.59 -7.09
CA ALA A 120 12.14 -54.03 -6.82
C ALA A 120 13.01 -54.62 -5.68
N ARG A 121 12.36 -55.11 -4.61
CA ARG A 121 12.23 -56.53 -4.19
C ARG A 121 11.70 -56.65 -2.74
N SER A 122 10.72 -57.53 -2.52
CA SER A 122 10.10 -57.93 -1.23
C SER A 122 10.88 -59.08 -0.55
N PRO A 123 10.42 -59.72 0.56
CA PRO A 123 9.92 -59.24 1.87
C PRO A 123 10.53 -60.02 3.08
N ALA A 124 10.36 -59.56 4.34
CA ALA A 124 10.31 -60.44 5.53
C ALA A 124 9.79 -59.76 6.82
N ALA A 125 8.79 -60.43 7.43
CA ALA A 125 8.38 -60.62 8.84
C ALA A 125 8.76 -59.65 9.99
N GLY A 126 7.75 -59.36 10.83
CA GLY A 126 7.93 -59.15 12.28
C GLY A 126 6.99 -58.11 12.94
N SER A 127 6.07 -58.60 13.80
CA SER A 127 5.46 -58.02 15.02
C SER A 127 5.79 -56.57 15.43
N SER A 128 4.97 -55.74 16.08
CA SER A 128 3.79 -55.91 16.95
C SER A 128 3.24 -54.52 17.31
N LEU A 129 1.98 -54.51 17.74
CA LEU A 129 1.17 -53.41 18.30
C LEU A 129 1.87 -52.47 19.30
N HIS A 130 1.58 -51.16 19.21
CA HIS A 130 1.06 -50.42 20.37
C HIS A 130 0.16 -49.24 19.97
N ARG A 131 -0.87 -49.07 20.80
CA ARG A 131 -2.10 -48.26 20.68
C ARG A 131 -2.02 -47.08 21.67
N SER A 132 -2.84 -46.05 21.41
CA SER A 132 -3.42 -45.09 22.39
C SER A 132 -2.54 -43.90 22.81
N THR A 133 -3.03 -42.68 23.11
CA THR A 133 -4.40 -42.12 23.25
C THR A 133 -4.30 -40.59 23.26
N GLU A 134 -5.39 -39.95 22.85
CA GLU A 134 -5.70 -38.54 23.10
C GLU A 134 -5.67 -38.22 24.61
N ASP A 135 -5.10 -37.06 25.00
CA ASP A 135 -5.66 -36.18 26.04
C ASP A 135 -4.77 -34.94 26.25
N LEU A 136 -5.29 -33.75 25.94
CA LEU A 136 -5.56 -32.71 26.95
C LEU A 136 -6.30 -31.54 26.29
N ARG A 137 -7.62 -31.67 26.28
CA ARG A 137 -8.56 -30.56 26.17
C ARG A 137 -8.65 -29.89 27.55
N MET A 138 -8.80 -28.56 27.54
CA MET A 138 -9.17 -27.66 28.64
C MET A 138 -8.05 -27.14 29.58
N ARG A 139 -7.76 -25.83 29.43
CA ARG A 139 -8.20 -24.83 30.42
C ARG A 139 -8.12 -23.38 29.88
N GLN A 140 -9.31 -22.76 29.84
CA GLN A 140 -9.66 -21.38 30.24
C GLN A 140 -8.90 -20.24 29.53
N SER A 141 -9.52 -19.49 28.62
CA SER A 141 -10.60 -18.50 28.82
C SER A 141 -10.18 -17.32 29.71
N THR A 142 -9.75 -16.23 29.08
CA THR A 142 -9.95 -14.87 29.59
C THR A 142 -10.54 -14.03 28.47
N ASN A 143 -11.85 -13.81 28.58
CA ASN A 143 -12.62 -12.86 27.79
C ASN A 143 -12.19 -11.44 28.17
N TYR A 144 -11.92 -10.60 27.17
CA TYR A 144 -12.32 -9.19 27.23
C TYR A 144 -13.32 -8.97 26.10
N GLY A 145 -14.51 -8.48 26.49
CA GLY A 145 -15.64 -8.15 25.64
C GLY A 145 -15.23 -7.23 24.50
N HIS A 146 -15.73 -7.47 23.30
CA HIS A 146 -17.02 -6.95 22.84
C HIS A 146 -16.99 -5.43 22.65
N LEU A 147 -16.44 -5.02 21.51
CA LEU A 147 -17.00 -3.93 20.71
C LEU A 147 -17.03 -4.41 19.26
N ARG A 148 -18.10 -5.15 18.94
CA ARG A 148 -18.57 -5.30 17.57
C ARG A 148 -19.41 -4.09 17.25
N GLU A 149 -18.82 -3.08 16.64
CA GLU A 149 -19.54 -2.23 15.69
C GLU A 149 -18.53 -1.42 14.88
N CYS A 150 -18.19 -1.95 13.70
CA CYS A 150 -17.94 -1.15 12.53
C CYS A 150 -18.31 -2.07 11.38
N VAL A 151 -19.57 -1.94 11.00
CA VAL A 151 -20.10 -2.42 9.74
C VAL A 151 -19.03 -2.17 8.69
N LEU A 152 -18.67 -3.27 8.06
CA LEU A 152 -18.01 -3.31 6.77
C LEU A 152 -18.71 -2.28 5.86
N TYR A 153 -18.15 -1.07 5.78
CA TYR A 153 -18.18 -0.32 4.53
C TYR A 153 -17.28 -1.10 3.56
N HIS A 154 -17.83 -2.23 3.11
CA HIS A 154 -17.53 -2.79 1.82
C HIS A 154 -17.62 -1.64 0.82
N SER A 155 -16.55 -1.47 0.06
CA SER A 155 -16.65 -0.99 -1.31
C SER A 155 -17.32 0.38 -1.43
N VAL A 156 -16.61 1.45 -1.04
CA VAL A 156 -16.61 2.61 -1.94
C VAL A 156 -15.79 2.18 -3.14
N THR A 157 -16.55 1.72 -4.11
CA THR A 157 -16.17 1.30 -5.43
C THR A 157 -15.23 2.33 -6.04
N ALA A 158 -14.15 1.83 -6.62
CA ALA A 158 -13.46 2.37 -7.77
C ALA A 158 -14.09 3.65 -8.37
N SER A 159 -13.49 4.77 -8.07
CA SER A 159 -13.37 5.89 -8.99
C SER A 159 -12.10 6.62 -8.59
N PHE A 160 -10.99 6.16 -9.18
CA PHE A 160 -9.90 6.94 -9.78
C PHE A 160 -8.92 5.93 -10.41
#